data_AF-A0A645F5P9-F1
#
_entry.id   AF-A0A645F5P9-F1
#
_cell.length_a   1.000
_cell.length_b   1.000
_cell.length_c   1.000
_cell.angle_alpha   90.00
_cell.angle_beta   90.00
_cell.angle_gamma   90.00
#
_symmetry.space_group_name_H-M   'P 1'
#
loop_
_entity.id
_entity.type
_entity.pdbx_description
1 polymer ?
#
loop_
_entity_poly.entity_id
_entity_poly.type
_entity_poly.pdbx_seq_one_letter_code
_entity_poly.pdbx_strand_id
1 'polypeptide(L)'
;MLEIEYARDTMPRGVLGMNAAMMEEYLKFICNRRLAQLGLPEQFTGVNNPFQWMSEMMDLRKEKNFFETRVTDYQTGGALSW
;
A
#
# COMPACT_ATOMS: atom_id res chain seq x y z
N MET A 1 19.82 -2.30 5.29
CA MET A 1 18.92 -1.68 4.29
C MET A 1 18.43 -0.41 4.93
N LEU A 2 18.77 0.76 4.37
CA LEU A 2 18.55 2.06 5.03
C LEU A 2 17.08 2.28 5.44
N GLU A 3 16.14 1.83 4.61
CA GLU A 3 14.70 1.95 4.86
C GLU A 3 14.23 1.15 6.08
N ILE A 4 14.87 0.00 6.38
CA ILE A 4 14.56 -0.81 7.57
C ILE A 4 15.06 -0.10 8.84
N GLU A 5 16.26 0.48 8.79
CA GLU A 5 16.81 1.23 9.92
C GLU A 5 15.97 2.48 10.20
N TYR A 6 15.55 3.19 9.15
CA TYR A 6 14.60 4.29 9.26
C TYR A 6 13.25 3.85 9.84
N ALA A 7 12.69 2.71 9.39
CA ALA A 7 11.45 2.17 9.93
C ALA A 7 11.56 1.80 11.43
N ARG A 8 12.72 1.30 11.88
CA ARG A 8 12.97 0.98 13.29
C ARG A 8 13.10 2.24 14.15
N ASP A 9 13.79 3.27 13.64
CA ASP A 9 13.97 4.54 14.33
C ASP A 9 12.66 5.33 14.46
N THR A 10 11.83 5.31 13.41
CA THR A 10 10.53 6.00 13.41
C THR A 10 9.43 5.26 14.18
N MET A 11 9.53 3.94 14.33
CA MET A 11 8.53 3.10 15.01
C MET A 11 9.14 2.26 16.14
N PRO A 12 9.76 2.87 17.16
CA PRO A 12 10.50 2.14 18.21
C PRO A 12 9.59 1.27 19.10
N ARG A 13 8.30 1.60 19.19
CA ARG A 13 7.28 0.81 19.94
C ARG A 13 6.20 0.21 19.04
N GLY A 14 6.33 0.37 17.72
CA GLY A 14 5.25 0.11 16.78
C GLY A 14 4.05 1.06 16.94
N VAL A 15 3.16 1.01 15.97
CA VAL A 15 1.82 1.62 15.97
C VAL A 15 0.81 0.47 15.87
N LEU A 16 -0.42 0.64 16.36
CA LEU A 16 -1.43 -0.41 16.28
C LEU A 16 -1.59 -0.89 14.81
N GLY A 17 -1.28 -2.16 14.54
CA GLY A 17 -1.33 -2.76 13.21
C GLY A 17 -0.11 -2.52 12.31
N MET A 18 0.94 -1.83 12.79
CA MET A 18 2.19 -1.62 12.05
C MET A 18 3.39 -1.64 13.01
N ASN A 19 4.30 -2.59 12.83
CA ASN A 19 5.57 -2.60 13.55
C ASN A 19 6.75 -2.70 12.58
N ALA A 20 7.96 -2.44 13.07
CA ALA A 20 9.17 -2.42 12.24
C ALA A 20 9.44 -3.76 11.53
N ALA A 21 9.06 -4.90 12.13
CA ALA A 21 9.23 -6.22 11.50
C ALA A 21 8.27 -6.41 10.32
N MET A 22 7.01 -6.00 10.46
CA MET A 22 6.04 -6.01 9.37
C MET A 22 6.45 -5.05 8.25
N MET A 23 6.97 -3.86 8.59
CA MET A 23 7.51 -2.92 7.59
C MET A 23 8.71 -3.49 6.84
N GLU A 24 9.60 -4.19 7.53
CA GLU A 24 10.73 -4.89 6.90
C GLU A 24 10.26 -5.97 5.92
N GLU A 25 9.26 -6.79 6.29
CA GLU A 25 8.70 -7.80 5.40
C GLU A 25 8.01 -7.17 4.19
N TYR A 26 7.26 -6.09 4.38
CA TYR A 26 6.64 -5.33 3.31
C TYR A 26 7.66 -4.73 2.33
N LEU A 27 8.75 -4.15 2.83
CA LEU A 27 9.80 -3.61 1.97
C LEU A 27 10.47 -4.70 1.12
N LYS A 28 10.71 -5.88 1.69
CA LYS A 28 11.23 -7.04 0.93
C LYS A 28 10.24 -7.49 -0.14
N PHE A 29 8.94 -7.54 0.18
CA PHE A 29 7.88 -7.83 -0.79
C PHE A 29 7.87 -6.84 -1.96
N ILE A 30 7.95 -5.53 -1.69
CA ILE A 30 8.02 -4.49 -2.73
C ILE A 30 9.30 -4.61 -3.55
N CYS A 31 10.43 -4.93 -2.92
CA CYS A 31 11.69 -5.16 -3.62
C CYS A 31 11.56 -6.28 -4.65
N ASN A 32 11.04 -7.45 -4.25
CA ASN A 32 10.80 -8.56 -5.16
C ASN A 32 9.85 -8.21 -6.29
N ARG A 33 8.77 -7.46 -5.99
CA ARG A 33 7.82 -7.00 -7.02
C ARG A 33 8.50 -6.11 -8.06
N ARG A 34 9.40 -5.21 -7.65
CA ARG A 34 10.18 -4.35 -8.56
C ARG A 34 11.19 -5.17 -9.37
N LEU A 35 11.85 -6.15 -8.77
CA LEU A 35 12.77 -7.05 -9.47
C LEU A 35 12.04 -7.87 -10.54
N ALA A 36 10.87 -8.41 -10.22
CA ALA A 36 10.05 -9.15 -11.18
C ALA A 36 9.62 -8.27 -12.37
N GLN A 37 9.29 -6.99 -12.14
CA GLN A 37 9.00 -6.03 -13.23
C GLN A 37 10.18 -5.78 -14.16
N LEU A 38 11.41 -5.95 -13.66
CA LEU A 38 12.65 -5.83 -14.43
C LEU A 38 13.11 -7.17 -15.03
N GLY A 39 12.35 -8.25 -14.83
CA GLY A 39 12.74 -9.60 -15.27
C GLY A 39 13.89 -10.21 -14.46
N LEU A 40 14.19 -9.67 -13.29
CA LEU A 40 15.24 -10.16 -12.39
C LEU A 40 14.69 -11.22 -11.43
N PRO A 41 15.53 -12.18 -10.99
CA PRO A 41 15.12 -13.19 -10.02
C PRO A 41 14.82 -12.57 -8.66
N GLU A 42 13.93 -13.23 -7.94
CA GLU A 42 13.59 -12.87 -6.56
C GLU A 42 14.83 -12.87 -5.66
N GLN A 43 15.00 -11.84 -4.84
CA GLN A 43 16.11 -11.76 -3.88
C GLN A 43 15.72 -12.21 -2.48
N PHE A 44 14.44 -12.10 -2.10
CA PHE A 44 13.96 -12.46 -0.77
C PHE A 44 12.89 -13.56 -0.85
N THR A 45 13.24 -14.81 -0.56
CA THR A 45 12.29 -15.92 -0.65
C THR A 45 11.28 -15.93 0.50
N GLY A 46 10.03 -16.28 0.20
CA GLY A 46 9.00 -16.55 1.21
C GLY A 46 8.40 -15.30 1.86
N VAL A 47 8.64 -14.12 1.28
CA VAL A 47 8.05 -12.87 1.76
C VAL A 47 6.64 -12.70 1.23
N ASN A 48 5.73 -12.28 2.10
CA ASN A 48 4.36 -11.97 1.75
C ASN A 48 4.09 -10.48 2.00
N ASN A 49 2.96 -9.97 1.52
CA ASN A 49 2.54 -8.61 1.84
C ASN A 49 1.79 -8.62 3.20
N PRO A 50 2.39 -8.09 4.29
CA PRO A 50 1.75 -8.06 5.61
C PRO A 50 0.66 -6.97 5.72
N PHE A 51 0.52 -6.09 4.73
CA PHE A 51 -0.46 -5.00 4.71
C PHE A 51 -1.44 -5.16 3.54
N GLN A 52 -2.20 -6.26 3.52
CA GLN A 52 -3.23 -6.50 2.49
C GLN A 52 -4.26 -5.35 2.43
N TRP A 53 -4.67 -4.85 3.60
CA TRP A 53 -5.59 -3.72 3.74
C TRP A 53 -5.07 -2.42 3.11
N MET A 54 -3.74 -2.24 3.04
CA MET A 54 -3.15 -1.04 2.45
C MET A 54 -3.33 -1.03 0.93
N SER A 55 -3.29 -2.20 0.28
CA SER A 55 -3.62 -2.31 -1.15
C SER A 55 -5.07 -1.90 -1.42
N GLU A 56 -6.01 -2.35 -0.58
CA GLU A 56 -7.42 -1.98 -0.70
C GLU A 56 -7.62 -0.46 -0.52
N MET A 57 -6.96 0.14 0.47
CA MET A 57 -7.06 1.59 0.73
C MET A 57 -6.36 2.45 -0.34
N MET A 58 -5.27 1.96 -0.95
CA MET A 58 -4.56 2.64 -2.03
C MET A 58 -5.30 2.56 -3.37
N ASP A 59 -5.92 1.41 -3.68
CA ASP A 59 -6.75 1.27 -4.89
C ASP A 59 -8.04 2.13 -4.84
N LEU A 60 -8.51 2.47 -3.62
CA LEU A 60 -9.69 3.30 -3.40
C LEU A 60 -9.50 4.81 -3.67
N ARG A 61 -8.27 5.30 -3.86
CA ARG A 61 -8.01 6.73 -4.17
C ARG A 61 -7.57 6.93 -5.61
N LYS A 62 -8.53 6.79 -6.53
CA LYS A 62 -8.57 7.68 -7.69
C LYS A 62 -9.52 8.82 -7.33
N GLU A 63 -9.04 9.79 -6.55
CA GLU A 63 -9.64 11.13 -6.64
C GLU A 63 -9.39 11.58 -8.08
N LYS A 64 -10.38 11.37 -8.95
CA LYS A 64 -10.39 11.96 -10.28
C LYS A 64 -10.21 13.46 -10.07
N ASN A 65 -9.23 14.05 -10.77
CA ASN A 65 -9.11 15.50 -10.79
C ASN A 65 -10.47 16.10 -11.13
N PHE A 66 -10.86 17.15 -10.42
CA PHE A 66 -12.15 17.84 -10.60
C PHE A 66 -12.42 18.22 -12.08
N PHE A 67 -11.37 18.33 -12.89
CA PHE A 67 -11.41 18.63 -14.33
C PHE A 67 -11.61 17.41 -15.26
N GLU A 68 -11.51 16.18 -14.76
CA GLU A 68 -11.63 14.94 -15.54
C GLU A 68 -13.02 14.27 -15.40
N THR A 69 -13.91 14.80 -14.56
CA THR A 69 -15.26 14.24 -14.36
C THR A 69 -16.29 14.99 -15.20
N ARG A 70 -16.81 14.35 -16.26
CA ARG A 70 -18.03 14.83 -16.94
C ARG A 70 -19.22 14.72 -15.98
N VAL A 71 -20.12 15.70 -16.07
CA VAL A 71 -21.30 16.03 -15.21
C VAL A 71 -22.31 14.89 -14.95
N THR A 72 -22.03 13.65 -15.31
CA THR A 72 -22.99 12.53 -15.23
C THR A 72 -23.02 11.83 -13.86
N ASP A 73 -22.09 12.09 -12.95
CA ASP A 73 -21.94 11.30 -11.70
C ASP A 73 -22.82 11.78 -10.51
N TYR A 74 -23.50 12.92 -10.63
CA TYR A 74 -24.37 13.42 -9.54
C TYR A 74 -25.66 12.62 -9.32
N GLN A 75 -26.00 11.65 -10.17
CA GLN A 75 -27.25 10.89 -10.06
C GLN A 75 -27.18 9.67 -9.13
N THR A 76 -26.01 9.27 -8.64
CA THR A 76 -25.88 8.07 -7.78
C THR A 76 -25.50 8.42 -6.32
N GLY A 77 -25.93 9.58 -5.83
CA GLY A 77 -25.72 10.02 -4.44
C GLY A 77 -26.99 10.05 -3.57
N GLY A 78 -28.13 9.55 -4.05
CA GLY A 78 -29.46 9.85 -3.47
C GLY A 78 -30.32 8.68 -3.01
N ALA A 79 -29.75 7.50 -2.73
CA ALA A 79 -30.55 6.37 -2.23
C ALA A 79 -29.80 5.54 -1.18
N LEU A 80 -29.53 6.15 -0.02
CA LEU A 80 -29.44 5.39 1.23
C LEU A 80 -30.81 5.54 1.91
N SER A 81 -31.64 4.49 1.83
CA SER A 81 -32.78 4.34 2.73
C SER A 81 -32.25 4.10 4.13
N TRP A 82 -32.76 4.88 5.08
CA TRP A 82 -32.70 4.61 6.53
C TRP A 82 -33.20 3.19 6.84
#